data_AF-A0A2S0NJI8-F1
#
_entry.id   AF-A0A2S0NJI8-F1
#
_cell.length_a   1.000
_cell.length_b   1.000
_cell.length_c   1.000
_cell.angle_alpha   90.00
_cell.angle_beta   90.00
_cell.angle_gamma   90.00
#
_symmetry.space_group_name_H-M   'P 1'
#
loop_
_entity.id
_entity.type
_entity.pdbx_description
1 polymer ?
#
loop_
_entity_poly.entity_id
_entity_poly.type
_entity_poly.pdbx_seq_one_letter_code
_entity_poly.pdbx_strand_id
1 'polypeptide(L)'
;MYIAIEKNSRGSLDMRLTAFNKLLLNAAKTSLPKEIVNVEIQTEITHDNLLYILVKIVLPKGILTAHVNEKKINQNIEQAAQQTLNLKPKNIAIAYSRN
;
A
#
# COMPACT_ATOMS: atom_id res chain seq x y z
N MET A 1 37.88 23.27 6.40
CA MET A 1 36.59 23.40 5.70
C MET A 1 35.89 22.06 5.74
N TYR A 2 34.96 21.87 6.67
CA TYR A 2 34.21 20.63 6.84
C TYR A 2 32.86 20.82 6.14
N ILE A 3 32.71 20.25 4.94
CA ILE A 3 31.40 20.16 4.31
C ILE A 3 30.70 18.99 4.97
N ALA A 4 29.83 19.29 5.93
CA ALA A 4 28.84 18.31 6.39
C ALA A 4 27.90 18.07 5.20
N ILE A 5 28.08 16.95 4.50
CA ILE A 5 27.07 16.47 3.56
C ILE A 5 25.91 15.97 4.44
N GLU A 6 24.97 16.86 4.75
CA GLU A 6 23.69 16.45 5.31
C GLU A 6 23.08 15.46 4.30
N LYS A 7 23.02 14.17 4.69
CA LYS A 7 22.36 13.14 3.90
C LYS A 7 20.94 13.63 3.63
N ASN A 8 20.52 13.64 2.35
CA ASN A 8 19.15 13.94 1.95
C ASN A 8 18.21 12.83 2.43
N SER A 9 17.94 12.86 3.73
CA SER A 9 17.17 11.86 4.47
C SER A 9 15.72 11.84 3.99
N ARG A 10 15.17 13.01 3.64
CA ARG A 10 13.81 13.16 3.09
C ARG A 10 13.65 12.43 1.75
N GLY A 11 14.50 12.72 0.76
CA GLY A 11 14.42 12.03 -0.54
C GLY A 11 14.67 10.51 -0.44
N SER A 12 15.52 10.09 0.50
CA SER A 12 15.75 8.66 0.76
C SER A 12 14.55 7.96 1.41
N LEU A 13 13.77 8.67 2.23
CA LEU A 13 12.55 8.18 2.86
C LEU A 13 11.43 8.06 1.82
N ASP A 14 11.24 9.06 0.98
CA ASP A 14 10.22 9.07 -0.08
C ASP A 14 10.43 7.92 -1.08
N MET A 15 11.68 7.65 -1.46
CA MET A 15 12.01 6.51 -2.32
C MET A 15 11.67 5.16 -1.65
N ARG A 16 11.94 5.01 -0.36
CA ARG A 16 11.61 3.79 0.40
C ARG A 16 10.10 3.59 0.51
N LEU A 17 9.35 4.65 0.80
CA LEU A 17 7.88 4.62 0.86
C LEU A 17 7.28 4.27 -0.51
N THR A 18 7.84 4.84 -1.59
CA THR A 18 7.39 4.53 -2.95
C THR A 18 7.63 3.06 -3.31
N ALA A 19 8.80 2.51 -2.97
CA ALA A 19 9.11 1.10 -3.17
C ALA A 19 8.19 0.20 -2.34
N PHE A 20 7.92 0.59 -1.09
CA PHE A 20 7.01 -0.10 -0.20
C PHE A 20 5.57 -0.11 -0.75
N ASN A 21 5.07 1.02 -1.24
CA ASN A 21 3.74 1.09 -1.88
C ASN A 21 3.64 0.14 -3.08
N LYS A 22 4.69 0.03 -3.91
CA LYS A 22 4.72 -0.93 -5.04
C LYS A 22 4.72 -2.39 -4.58
N LEU A 23 5.42 -2.70 -3.49
CA LEU A 23 5.43 -4.05 -2.92
C LEU A 23 4.03 -4.44 -2.44
N LEU A 24 3.40 -3.56 -1.65
CA LEU A 24 2.04 -3.76 -1.18
C LEU A 24 1.04 -3.85 -2.34
N LEU A 25 1.25 -3.06 -3.40
CA LEU A 25 0.40 -3.09 -4.60
C LEU A 25 0.42 -4.48 -5.23
N ASN A 26 1.60 -5.08 -5.37
CA ASN A 26 1.73 -6.44 -5.88
C ASN A 26 1.05 -7.45 -4.95
N ALA A 27 1.23 -7.32 -3.63
CA ALA A 27 0.57 -8.18 -2.66
C ALA A 27 -0.97 -8.11 -2.76
N ALA A 28 -1.54 -6.91 -2.90
CA ALA A 28 -2.97 -6.71 -3.10
C ALA A 28 -3.47 -7.31 -4.42
N LYS A 29 -2.73 -7.09 -5.53
CA LYS A 29 -3.10 -7.57 -6.87
C LYS A 29 -3.21 -9.10 -6.99
N THR A 30 -2.45 -9.86 -6.20
CA THR A 30 -2.56 -11.33 -6.20
C THR A 30 -3.95 -11.86 -5.81
N SER A 31 -4.74 -11.05 -5.11
CA SER A 31 -6.08 -11.41 -4.64
C SER A 31 -7.20 -10.70 -5.40
N LEU A 32 -6.86 -9.87 -6.39
CA LEU A 32 -7.82 -9.15 -7.20
C LEU A 32 -8.16 -9.90 -8.49
N PRO A 33 -9.41 -9.82 -8.98
CA PRO A 33 -9.78 -10.24 -10.33
C PRO A 33 -8.89 -9.56 -11.38
N LYS A 34 -8.57 -10.29 -12.46
CA LYS A 34 -7.65 -9.82 -13.51
C LYS A 34 -8.17 -8.58 -14.25
N GLU A 35 -9.48 -8.39 -14.24
CA GLU A 35 -10.20 -7.27 -14.83
C GLU A 35 -9.96 -5.96 -14.06
N ILE A 36 -9.56 -6.03 -12.79
CA ILE A 36 -9.24 -4.87 -11.95
C ILE A 36 -7.79 -4.47 -12.14
N VAL A 37 -7.54 -3.56 -13.08
CA VAL A 37 -6.20 -3.10 -13.43
C VAL A 37 -5.77 -1.87 -12.64
N ASN A 38 -6.74 -0.99 -12.33
CA ASN A 38 -6.52 0.32 -11.74
C ASN A 38 -6.62 0.24 -10.22
N VAL A 39 -5.45 0.03 -9.60
CA VAL A 39 -5.29 -0.09 -8.14
C VAL A 39 -4.13 0.80 -7.72
N GLU A 40 -4.35 1.62 -6.70
CA GLU A 40 -3.32 2.46 -6.08
C GLU A 40 -3.21 2.11 -4.60
N ILE A 41 -2.00 2.16 -4.06
CA ILE A 41 -1.75 2.06 -2.62
C ILE A 41 -1.08 3.33 -2.13
N GLN A 42 -1.63 3.87 -1.06
CA GLN A 42 -1.05 4.96 -0.29
C GLN A 42 -0.78 4.44 1.12
N THR A 43 0.42 4.74 1.62
CA THR A 43 0.79 4.40 3.00
C THR A 43 1.23 5.63 3.74
N GLU A 44 0.95 5.63 5.03
CA GLU A 44 1.39 6.65 5.96
C GLU A 44 1.96 5.94 7.19
N ILE A 45 3.16 6.35 7.59
CA ILE A 45 3.80 5.90 8.81
C ILE A 45 3.91 7.12 9.71
N THR A 46 3.21 7.07 10.84
CA THR A 46 3.24 8.14 11.83
C THR A 46 4.50 8.08 12.69
N HIS A 47 4.75 9.14 13.46
CA HIS A 47 5.88 9.22 14.39
C HIS A 47 5.88 8.10 15.44
N ASP A 48 4.71 7.56 15.80
CA ASP A 48 4.56 6.43 16.73
C ASP A 48 4.74 5.05 16.06
N ASN A 49 5.34 5.01 14.87
CA ASN A 49 5.49 3.83 14.02
C ASN A 49 4.16 3.12 13.69
N LEU A 50 3.04 3.84 13.73
CA LEU A 50 1.75 3.29 13.30
C LEU A 50 1.66 3.40 11.78
N LEU A 51 1.48 2.24 11.14
CA LEU A 51 1.31 2.10 9.70
C LEU A 51 -0.17 2.11 9.33
N TYR A 52 -0.56 3.04 8.47
CA TYR A 52 -1.87 3.14 7.85
C TYR A 52 -1.75 2.89 6.36
N ILE A 53 -2.69 2.13 5.80
CA ILE A 53 -2.70 1.74 4.39
C ILE A 53 -4.06 2.04 3.80
N LEU A 54 -4.07 2.75 2.67
CA LEU A 54 -5.25 2.99 1.85
C LEU A 54 -5.07 2.31 0.49
N VAL A 55 -5.95 1.38 0.17
CA VAL A 55 -6.05 0.72 -1.12
C VAL A 55 -7.19 1.35 -1.91
N LYS A 56 -6.88 2.02 -3.01
CA LYS A 56 -7.88 2.61 -3.91
C LYS A 56 -8.06 1.69 -5.10
N ILE A 57 -9.30 1.26 -5.33
CA ILE A 57 -9.67 0.36 -6.42
C ILE A 57 -10.67 1.07 -7.32
N VAL A 58 -10.35 1.19 -8.60
CA VAL A 58 -11.31 1.63 -9.62
C VAL A 58 -11.96 0.39 -10.20
N LEU A 59 -13.26 0.24 -9.96
CA LEU A 59 -14.03 -0.90 -10.45
C LEU A 59 -14.41 -0.69 -11.92
N PRO A 60 -14.10 -1.66 -12.81
CA PRO A 60 -14.56 -1.62 -14.19
C PRO A 60 -16.08 -1.85 -14.26
N LYS A 61 -16.71 -1.44 -15.38
CA LYS A 61 -18.14 -1.63 -15.61
C LYS A 61 -18.53 -3.11 -15.48
N GLY A 62 -19.59 -3.39 -14.73
CA GLY A 62 -20.11 -4.74 -14.51
C GLY A 62 -19.47 -5.50 -13.34
N ILE A 63 -18.36 -5.03 -12.76
CA ILE A 63 -17.79 -5.63 -11.55
C ILE A 63 -18.37 -4.96 -10.31
N LEU A 64 -18.90 -5.78 -9.39
CA LEU A 64 -19.39 -5.34 -8.09
C LEU A 64 -18.31 -5.53 -7.02
N THR A 65 -18.37 -4.72 -5.95
CA THR A 65 -17.50 -4.84 -4.78
C THR A 65 -17.49 -6.25 -4.18
N ALA A 66 -18.61 -6.98 -4.26
CA ALA A 66 -18.70 -8.38 -3.81
C ALA A 66 -17.73 -9.35 -4.51
N HIS A 67 -17.19 -8.99 -5.68
CA HIS A 67 -16.18 -9.80 -6.39
C HIS A 67 -14.76 -9.57 -5.84
N VAL A 68 -14.59 -8.58 -4.95
CA VAL A 68 -13.31 -8.25 -4.33
C VAL A 68 -13.23 -8.95 -2.97
N ASN A 69 -12.28 -9.86 -2.82
CA ASN A 69 -12.04 -10.53 -1.54
C ASN A 69 -11.18 -9.66 -0.62
N GLU A 70 -11.81 -8.69 0.04
CA GLU A 70 -11.15 -7.75 0.96
C GLU A 70 -10.37 -8.45 2.06
N LYS A 71 -10.91 -9.55 2.61
CA LYS A 71 -10.24 -10.32 3.66
C LYS A 71 -8.88 -10.84 3.18
N LYS A 72 -8.83 -11.39 1.97
CA LYS A 72 -7.59 -11.92 1.40
C LYS A 72 -6.60 -10.81 1.03
N ILE A 73 -7.10 -9.67 0.54
CA ILE A 73 -6.27 -8.48 0.31
C ILE A 73 -5.63 -8.01 1.61
N ASN A 74 -6.42 -7.87 2.68
CA ASN A 74 -5.93 -7.45 3.98
C ASN A 74 -4.87 -8.41 4.52
N GLN A 75 -5.10 -9.72 4.43
CA GLN A 75 -4.12 -10.74 4.84
C GLN A 75 -2.81 -10.63 4.07
N ASN A 76 -2.88 -10.49 2.74
CA ASN A 76 -1.69 -10.36 1.91
C ASN A 76 -0.90 -9.08 2.21
N ILE A 77 -1.60 -7.96 2.39
CA ILE A 77 -0.98 -6.67 2.74
C ILE A 77 -0.35 -6.74 4.14
N GLU A 78 -1.04 -7.31 5.12
CA GLU A 78 -0.52 -7.47 6.49
C GLU A 78 0.74 -8.33 6.49
N GLN A 79 0.74 -9.45 5.78
CA GLN A 79 1.91 -10.31 5.65
C GLN A 79 3.08 -9.58 4.98
N ALA A 80 2.82 -8.88 3.89
CA ALA A 80 3.84 -8.12 3.16
C ALA A 80 4.44 -6.99 4.02
N ALA A 81 3.61 -6.25 4.77
CA ALA A 81 4.05 -5.21 5.68
C ALA A 81 4.89 -5.78 6.83
N GLN A 82 4.45 -6.89 7.43
CA GLN A 82 5.18 -7.56 8.50
C GLN A 82 6.54 -8.09 8.02
N GLN A 83 6.61 -8.68 6.82
CA GLN A 83 7.86 -9.20 6.27
C GLN A 83 8.85 -8.09 5.89
N THR A 84 8.36 -6.93 5.48
CA THR A 84 9.22 -5.85 4.95
C THR A 84 9.67 -4.87 6.03
N LEU A 85 8.77 -4.47 6.92
CA LEU A 85 9.03 -3.43 7.92
C LEU A 85 8.93 -3.95 9.36
N ASN A 86 8.57 -5.22 9.56
CA ASN A 86 8.25 -5.79 10.87
C ASN A 86 7.16 -5.00 11.63
N LEU A 87 6.26 -4.36 10.87
CA LEU A 87 5.13 -3.59 11.38
C LEU A 87 3.82 -4.25 10.97
N LYS A 88 2.91 -4.33 11.93
CA LYS A 88 1.51 -4.68 11.69
C LYS A 88 0.73 -3.41 11.36
N PRO A 89 0.04 -3.32 10.21
CA PRO A 89 -0.80 -2.18 9.90
C PRO A 89 -1.85 -1.96 10.99
N LYS A 90 -1.99 -0.72 11.46
CA LYS A 90 -3.04 -0.34 12.41
C LYS A 90 -4.42 -0.38 11.75
N ASN A 91 -4.48 0.02 10.48
CA ASN A 91 -5.67 -0.01 9.67
C ASN A 91 -5.31 -0.23 8.19
N ILE A 92 -6.14 -1.00 7.49
CA ILE A 92 -6.11 -1.17 6.04
C ILE A 92 -7.49 -0.77 5.54
N ALA A 93 -7.60 0.40 4.91
CA ALA A 93 -8.83 0.88 4.32
C ALA A 93 -8.86 0.52 2.84
N ILE A 94 -10.00 0.03 2.35
CA ILE A 94 -10.23 -0.23 0.93
C ILE A 94 -11.32 0.73 0.46
N ALA A 95 -10.99 1.57 -0.51
CA ALA A 95 -11.88 2.55 -1.11
C ALA A 95 -12.16 2.18 -2.56
N TYR A 96 -13.44 2.23 -2.94
CA TYR A 96 -13.88 1.94 -4.30
C TYR A 96 -14.31 3.21 -5.02
N SER A 97 -13.96 3.30 -6.29
CA SER A 97 -14.48 4.30 -7.22
C SER A 97 -14.95 3.62 -8.51
N ARG A 98 -15.85 4.28 -9.24
CA ARG A 98 -16.34 3.81 -10.55
C ARG A 98 -15.94 4.81 -11.62
N ASN A 99 -15.48 4.29 -12.76
CA ASN A 99 -15.33 5.06 -14.00
C ASN A 99 -16.60 5.00 -14.84
#